data_AF-A0A2T3LFI1-F1
#
_entry.id   AF-A0A2T3LFI1-F1
#
_cell.length_a   1.000
_cell.length_b   1.000
_cell.length_c   1.000
_cell.angle_alpha   90.00
_cell.angle_beta   90.00
_cell.angle_gamma   90.00
#
_symmetry.space_group_name_H-M   'P 1'
#
loop_
_entity.id
_entity.type
_entity.pdbx_description
1 polymer ?
#
loop_
_entity_poly.entity_id
_entity_poly.type
_entity_poly.pdbx_seq_one_letter_code
_entity_poly.pdbx_strand_id
1 'polypeptide(L)'
;MRFVTEKYNSVVSATDLLVRSLSGEKAQDKKEKALAVNNSTGDLLSALAKNDQPVWLTGLNQHTRSYAEGRSTSYHLMQFILENRVNITTHSWVFDQKSEAFDFDSVFERYRSESRLPELFDEIVRILEEIQNSGEVDSVTMMSALGKVIATLKKSKDGSYFSVNSAWSFLVSFLQNYMWAELIKLPVLGTAMEALKQTIEQTNQEMFKVHTEVQNEMQRTVEEQVKGLNRSNFKFIGYDKNGHNLEISSEVKALSTTV
;
A
#
# COMPACT_ATOMS: atom_id res chain seq x y z
N MET A 1 -0.82 9.61 -18.83
CA MET A 1 0.58 10.06 -18.67
C MET A 1 1.30 10.27 -20.00
N ARG A 2 1.25 9.33 -20.95
CA ARG A 2 1.84 9.48 -22.31
C ARG A 2 1.58 10.82 -23.00
N PHE A 3 0.34 11.32 -22.94
CA PHE A 3 -0.04 12.61 -23.53
C PHE A 3 0.71 13.82 -22.91
N VAL A 4 0.88 13.85 -21.59
CA VAL A 4 1.59 14.94 -20.89
C VAL A 4 3.08 14.90 -21.23
N THR A 5 3.67 13.70 -21.26
CA THR A 5 5.07 13.50 -21.67
C THR A 5 5.31 13.93 -23.13
N GLU A 6 4.39 13.60 -24.05
CA GLU A 6 4.48 14.02 -25.46
C GLU A 6 4.38 15.55 -25.61
N LYS A 7 3.47 16.20 -24.88
CA LYS A 7 3.34 17.66 -24.86
C LYS A 7 4.55 18.34 -24.22
N TYR A 8 5.10 17.78 -23.15
CA TYR A 8 6.35 18.25 -22.53
C TYR A 8 7.54 18.16 -23.49
N ASN A 9 7.72 17.02 -24.17
CA ASN A 9 8.78 16.86 -25.17
C ASN A 9 8.62 17.86 -26.33
N SER A 10 7.39 18.21 -26.69
CA SER A 10 7.10 19.25 -27.69
C SER A 10 7.53 20.64 -27.20
N VAL A 11 7.29 20.98 -25.92
CA VAL A 11 7.78 22.22 -25.30
C VAL A 11 9.30 22.29 -25.31
N VAL A 12 9.98 21.21 -24.90
CA VAL A 12 11.45 21.14 -24.88
C VAL A 12 12.00 21.35 -26.30
N SER A 13 11.49 20.60 -27.26
CA SER A 13 11.94 20.68 -28.66
C SER A 13 11.70 22.07 -29.27
N ALA A 14 10.53 22.67 -29.03
CA ALA A 14 10.23 24.02 -29.50
C ALA A 14 11.15 25.07 -28.86
N THR A 15 11.47 24.91 -27.57
CA THR A 15 12.37 25.81 -26.83
C THR A 15 13.79 25.74 -27.37
N ASP A 16 14.30 24.54 -27.66
CA ASP A 16 15.62 24.36 -28.28
C ASP A 16 15.70 25.02 -29.66
N LEU A 17 14.66 24.91 -30.48
CA LEU A 17 14.58 25.59 -31.78
C LEU A 17 14.55 27.11 -31.63
N LEU A 18 13.86 27.62 -30.62
CA LEU A 18 13.83 29.06 -30.31
C LEU A 18 15.22 29.55 -29.88
N VAL A 19 15.91 28.85 -28.98
CA VAL A 19 17.27 29.21 -28.54
C VAL A 19 18.22 29.30 -29.73
N ARG A 20 18.16 28.34 -30.66
CA ARG A 20 18.94 28.37 -31.92
C ARG A 20 18.59 29.60 -32.76
N SER A 21 17.30 29.88 -32.97
CA SER A 21 16.83 31.02 -33.79
C SER A 21 17.19 32.38 -33.18
N LEU A 22 17.18 32.52 -31.86
CA LEU A 22 17.51 33.77 -31.16
C LEU A 22 18.93 34.27 -31.46
N SER A 23 19.85 33.37 -31.82
CA SER A 23 21.23 33.69 -32.23
C SER A 23 21.38 34.21 -33.66
N GLY A 24 20.37 34.03 -34.53
CA GLY A 24 20.39 34.50 -35.93
C GLY A 24 19.95 35.96 -36.11
N GLU A 25 19.97 36.48 -37.34
CA GLU A 25 19.56 37.88 -37.61
C GLU A 25 18.09 38.03 -38.04
N LYS A 26 17.41 36.93 -38.39
CA LYS A 26 16.04 36.95 -38.93
C LYS A 26 15.01 37.19 -37.83
N ALA A 27 14.59 38.44 -37.65
CA ALA A 27 13.60 38.82 -36.63
C ALA A 27 12.25 38.08 -36.76
N GLN A 28 11.81 37.80 -37.99
CA GLN A 28 10.56 37.09 -38.25
C GLN A 28 10.61 35.63 -37.78
N ASP A 29 11.70 34.92 -38.07
CA ASP A 29 11.91 33.54 -37.63
C ASP A 29 11.90 33.43 -36.10
N LYS A 30 12.55 34.38 -35.41
CA LYS A 30 12.54 34.43 -33.93
C LYS A 30 11.13 34.53 -33.35
N LYS A 31 10.28 35.39 -33.95
CA LYS A 31 8.89 35.56 -33.51
C LYS A 31 8.06 34.30 -33.77
N GLU A 32 8.23 33.67 -34.93
CA GLU A 32 7.55 32.42 -35.26
C GLU A 32 7.92 31.30 -34.30
N LYS A 33 9.22 31.15 -33.96
CA LYS A 33 9.65 30.17 -32.96
C LYS A 33 9.14 30.50 -31.55
N ALA A 34 9.06 31.78 -31.19
CA ALA A 34 8.50 32.18 -29.91
C ALA A 34 7.01 31.85 -29.81
N LEU A 35 6.23 32.05 -30.88
CA LEU A 35 4.83 31.64 -30.96
C LEU A 35 4.67 30.12 -30.86
N ALA A 36 5.56 29.34 -31.50
CA ALA A 36 5.54 27.89 -31.40
C ALA A 36 5.75 27.39 -29.95
N VAL A 37 6.66 28.02 -29.20
CA VAL A 37 6.84 27.73 -27.77
C VAL A 37 5.63 28.17 -26.97
N ASN A 38 5.06 29.35 -27.25
CA ASN A 38 3.85 29.82 -26.57
C ASN A 38 2.67 28.86 -26.75
N ASN A 39 2.44 28.39 -27.97
CA ASN A 39 1.38 27.42 -28.26
C ASN A 39 1.63 26.08 -27.55
N SER A 40 2.86 25.55 -27.64
CA SER A 40 3.21 24.26 -27.02
C SER A 40 3.10 24.31 -25.48
N THR A 41 3.51 25.43 -24.88
CA THR A 41 3.37 25.64 -23.43
C THR A 41 1.91 25.86 -23.04
N GLY A 42 1.11 26.56 -23.85
CA GLY A 42 -0.32 26.75 -23.64
C GLY A 42 -1.10 25.43 -23.68
N ASP A 43 -0.79 24.57 -24.66
CA ASP A 43 -1.33 23.22 -24.76
C ASP A 43 -1.02 22.40 -23.51
N LEU A 44 0.26 22.39 -23.07
CA LEU A 44 0.67 21.66 -21.88
C LEU A 44 -0.01 22.20 -20.61
N LEU A 45 -0.10 23.53 -20.46
CA LEU A 45 -0.79 24.16 -19.35
C LEU A 45 -2.28 23.79 -19.32
N SER A 46 -2.94 23.72 -20.48
CA SER A 46 -4.36 23.31 -20.58
C SER A 46 -4.59 21.85 -20.18
N ALA A 47 -3.58 21.01 -20.31
CA ALA A 47 -3.62 19.60 -19.95
C ALA A 47 -3.33 19.33 -18.47
N LEU A 48 -2.90 20.35 -17.71
CA LEU A 48 -2.49 20.23 -16.31
C LEU A 48 -3.49 20.94 -15.39
N ALA A 49 -3.78 20.33 -14.24
CA ALA A 49 -4.48 21.02 -13.18
C ALA A 49 -3.64 22.18 -12.65
N LYS A 50 -4.26 23.25 -12.15
CA LYS A 50 -3.56 24.48 -11.72
C LYS A 50 -2.44 24.24 -10.71
N ASN A 51 -2.59 23.25 -9.83
CA ASN A 51 -1.59 22.92 -8.80
C ASN A 51 -0.37 22.16 -9.35
N ASP A 52 -0.50 21.55 -10.53
CA ASP A 52 0.54 20.77 -11.19
C ASP A 52 1.29 21.59 -12.26
N GLN A 53 0.98 22.89 -12.37
CA GLN A 53 1.63 23.80 -13.32
C GLN A 53 2.88 24.40 -12.70
N PRO A 54 4.10 24.01 -13.12
CA PRO A 54 5.31 24.55 -12.53
C PRO A 54 5.51 26.01 -12.96
N VAL A 55 6.11 26.81 -12.08
CA VAL A 55 6.33 28.25 -12.27
C VAL A 55 7.14 28.55 -13.55
N TRP A 56 8.09 27.70 -13.90
CA TRP A 56 8.89 27.86 -15.11
C TRP A 56 8.03 27.74 -16.38
N LEU A 57 6.98 26.92 -16.38
CA LEU A 57 6.14 26.66 -17.55
C LEU A 57 5.19 27.83 -17.82
N THR A 58 4.57 28.37 -16.76
CA THR A 58 3.73 29.57 -16.84
C THR A 58 4.57 30.79 -17.22
N GLY A 59 5.76 30.94 -16.62
CA GLY A 59 6.71 31.98 -16.97
C GLY A 59 7.17 31.88 -18.43
N LEU A 60 7.52 30.68 -18.91
CA LEU A 60 7.96 30.48 -20.29
C LEU A 60 6.85 30.86 -21.29
N ASN A 61 5.60 30.48 -21.01
CA ASN A 61 4.46 30.88 -21.83
C ASN A 61 4.32 32.41 -21.89
N GLN A 62 4.41 33.09 -20.75
CA GLN A 62 4.25 34.53 -20.67
C GLN A 62 5.38 35.32 -21.36
N HIS A 63 6.64 34.90 -21.15
CA HIS A 63 7.81 35.56 -21.77
C HIS A 63 7.83 35.39 -23.29
N THR A 64 7.49 34.20 -23.79
CA THR A 64 7.44 33.92 -25.24
C THR A 64 6.32 34.69 -25.92
N ARG A 65 5.14 34.81 -25.28
CA ARG A 65 4.04 35.67 -25.73
C ARG A 65 4.45 37.14 -25.80
N SER A 66 5.02 37.65 -24.72
CA SER A 66 5.42 39.06 -24.61
C SER A 66 6.46 39.43 -25.67
N TYR A 67 7.40 38.52 -25.97
CA TYR A 67 8.38 38.70 -27.04
C TYR A 67 7.73 38.67 -28.44
N ALA A 68 6.85 37.70 -28.71
CA ALA A 68 6.16 37.60 -30.00
C ALA A 68 5.31 38.85 -30.31
N GLU A 69 4.64 39.39 -29.29
CA GLU A 69 3.84 40.62 -29.35
C GLU A 69 4.70 41.91 -29.36
N GLY A 70 6.03 41.80 -29.28
CA GLY A 70 6.95 42.94 -29.30
C GLY A 70 7.01 43.76 -28.00
N ARG A 71 6.48 43.23 -26.90
CA ARG A 71 6.48 43.87 -25.57
C ARG A 71 7.71 43.54 -24.73
N SER A 72 8.54 42.61 -25.19
CA SER A 72 9.78 42.20 -24.53
C SER A 72 10.94 42.06 -25.52
N THR A 73 12.16 42.13 -25.02
CA THR A 73 13.38 42.03 -25.83
C THR A 73 13.87 40.59 -25.91
N SER A 74 14.66 40.28 -26.95
CA SER A 74 15.31 38.97 -27.10
C SER A 74 16.20 38.65 -25.89
N TYR A 75 16.79 39.67 -25.27
CA TYR A 75 17.64 39.54 -24.09
C TYR A 75 16.86 39.01 -22.89
N HIS A 76 15.72 39.59 -22.55
CA HIS A 76 14.91 39.13 -21.40
C HIS A 76 14.35 37.73 -21.60
N LEU A 77 13.94 37.39 -22.82
CA LEU A 77 13.51 36.04 -23.15
C LEU A 77 14.66 35.03 -23.00
N MET A 78 15.85 35.36 -23.52
CA MET A 78 17.03 34.51 -23.40
C MET A 78 17.46 34.33 -21.94
N GLN A 79 17.45 35.42 -21.16
CA GLN A 79 17.76 35.39 -19.74
C GLN A 79 16.85 34.41 -18.99
N PHE A 80 15.53 34.51 -19.19
CA PHE A 80 14.57 33.59 -18.56
C PHE A 80 14.84 32.13 -18.93
N ILE A 81 15.09 31.85 -20.21
CA ILE A 81 15.37 30.48 -20.69
C ILE A 81 16.65 29.94 -20.07
N LEU A 82 17.72 30.74 -19.95
CA LEU A 82 18.98 30.33 -19.35
C LEU A 82 18.82 30.03 -17.85
N GLU A 83 18.13 30.91 -17.12
CA GLU A 83 17.85 30.74 -15.69
C GLU A 83 17.01 29.48 -15.41
N ASN A 84 16.12 29.10 -16.33
CA ASN A 84 15.22 27.97 -16.18
C ASN A 84 15.61 26.74 -17.01
N ARG A 85 16.78 26.72 -17.65
CA ARG A 85 17.15 25.66 -18.62
C ARG A 85 17.03 24.27 -18.03
N VAL A 86 17.60 24.04 -16.84
CA VAL A 86 17.54 22.74 -16.16
C VAL A 86 16.10 22.34 -15.92
N ASN A 87 15.29 23.25 -15.37
CA ASN A 87 13.86 23.02 -15.14
C ASN A 87 13.09 22.71 -16.42
N ILE A 88 13.44 23.33 -17.55
CA ILE A 88 12.79 23.08 -18.84
C ILE A 88 13.18 21.70 -19.38
N THR A 89 14.46 21.30 -19.31
CA THR A 89 14.96 20.09 -19.99
C THR A 89 14.93 18.82 -19.15
N THR A 90 14.89 18.93 -17.83
CA THR A 90 14.97 17.77 -16.91
C THR A 90 13.83 17.77 -15.89
N HIS A 91 12.68 18.35 -16.24
CA HIS A 91 11.52 18.32 -15.34
C HIS A 91 11.05 16.88 -15.16
N SER A 92 10.96 16.43 -13.91
CA SER A 92 10.23 15.22 -13.55
C SER A 92 8.87 15.64 -13.00
N TRP A 93 7.81 15.04 -13.51
CA TRP A 93 6.48 15.27 -12.98
C TRP A 93 6.33 14.58 -11.62
N VAL A 94 5.57 15.21 -10.72
CA VAL A 94 5.32 14.65 -9.37
C VAL A 94 4.60 13.29 -9.45
N PHE A 95 3.75 13.10 -10.46
CA PHE A 95 3.06 11.83 -10.70
C PHE A 95 3.93 10.74 -11.37
N ASP A 96 5.14 11.07 -11.82
CA ASP A 96 6.11 10.08 -12.33
C ASP A 96 6.96 9.45 -11.20
N GLN A 97 6.81 9.92 -9.95
CA GLN A 97 7.42 9.25 -8.80
C GLN A 97 6.74 7.89 -8.60
N LYS A 98 7.55 6.83 -8.50
CA LYS A 98 7.05 5.48 -8.19
C LYS A 98 6.16 5.58 -6.96
N SER A 99 4.86 5.31 -7.13
CA SER A 99 3.96 5.13 -6.00
C SER A 99 4.59 4.08 -5.10
N GLU A 100 4.91 4.45 -3.86
CA GLU A 100 5.27 3.46 -2.86
C GLU A 100 4.05 2.55 -2.69
N ALA A 101 4.26 1.26 -2.91
CA ALA A 101 3.21 0.28 -2.68
C ALA A 101 3.02 0.13 -1.17
N PHE A 102 1.78 0.03 -0.72
CA PHE A 102 1.50 -0.30 0.66
C PHE A 102 1.93 -1.76 0.92
N ASP A 103 2.95 -1.94 1.77
CA ASP A 103 3.47 -3.24 2.13
C ASP A 103 2.78 -3.77 3.40
N PHE A 104 1.71 -4.54 3.19
CA PHE A 104 0.91 -5.13 4.25
C PHE A 104 1.71 -6.06 5.17
N ASP A 105 2.64 -6.84 4.61
CA ASP A 105 3.39 -7.82 5.39
C ASP A 105 4.42 -7.12 6.28
N SER A 106 5.06 -6.05 5.80
CA SER A 106 5.96 -5.23 6.63
C SER A 106 5.22 -4.53 7.78
N VAL A 107 4.02 -4.00 7.54
CA VAL A 107 3.18 -3.40 8.59
C VAL A 107 2.76 -4.44 9.62
N PHE A 108 2.30 -5.61 9.17
CA PHE A 108 1.94 -6.71 10.07
C PHE A 108 3.14 -7.18 10.90
N GLU A 109 4.30 -7.40 10.27
CA GLU A 109 5.48 -7.93 10.95
C GLU A 109 5.96 -6.99 12.05
N ARG A 110 5.90 -5.67 11.82
CA ARG A 110 6.19 -4.67 12.86
C ARG A 110 5.30 -4.88 14.08
N TYR A 111 3.97 -4.85 13.91
CA TYR A 111 3.04 -5.00 15.04
C TYR A 111 3.09 -6.40 15.66
N ARG A 112 3.34 -7.45 14.88
CA ARG A 112 3.55 -8.81 15.40
C ARG A 112 4.78 -8.86 16.30
N SER A 113 5.90 -8.29 15.87
CA SER A 113 7.17 -8.31 16.63
C SER A 113 7.11 -7.51 17.94
N GLU A 114 6.24 -6.50 18.00
CA GLU A 114 5.98 -5.69 19.20
C GLU A 114 4.90 -6.30 20.11
N SER A 115 4.19 -7.32 19.63
CA SER A 115 3.11 -8.00 20.35
C SER A 115 3.60 -9.20 21.15
N ARG A 116 2.72 -9.74 21.99
CA ARG A 116 2.93 -11.04 22.66
C ARG A 116 2.59 -12.25 21.80
N LEU A 117 2.18 -12.08 20.53
CA LEU A 117 1.79 -13.20 19.66
C LEU A 117 2.86 -14.28 19.51
N PRO A 118 4.16 -13.95 19.27
CA PRO A 118 5.18 -14.99 19.11
C PRO A 118 5.30 -15.87 20.35
N GLU A 119 5.30 -15.26 21.54
CA GLU A 119 5.35 -15.95 22.83
C GLU A 119 4.12 -16.85 23.03
N LEU A 120 2.92 -16.33 22.75
CA LEU A 120 1.67 -17.07 22.93
C LEU A 120 1.52 -18.25 21.95
N PHE A 121 1.98 -18.10 20.71
CA PHE A 121 2.04 -19.21 19.75
C PHE A 121 3.00 -20.31 20.20
N ASP A 122 4.17 -19.94 20.72
CA ASP A 122 5.13 -20.91 21.25
C ASP A 122 4.58 -21.63 22.50
N GLU A 123 3.85 -20.92 23.35
CA GLU A 123 3.20 -21.50 24.53
C GLU A 123 2.09 -22.49 24.15
N ILE A 124 1.26 -22.17 23.15
CA ILE A 124 0.25 -23.11 22.61
C ILE A 124 0.93 -24.37 22.10
N VAL A 125 2.00 -24.22 21.30
CA VAL A 125 2.76 -25.34 20.75
C VAL A 125 3.29 -26.21 21.88
N ARG A 126 3.88 -25.61 22.91
CA ARG A 126 4.40 -26.32 24.10
C ARG A 126 3.30 -27.14 24.78
N ILE A 127 2.13 -26.56 25.04
CA ILE A 127 1.03 -27.26 25.73
C ILE A 127 0.48 -28.41 24.86
N LEU A 128 0.35 -28.20 23.55
CA LEU A 128 -0.09 -29.27 22.64
C LEU A 128 0.92 -30.42 22.57
N GLU A 129 2.22 -30.13 22.62
CA GLU A 129 3.27 -31.14 22.69
C GLU A 129 3.25 -31.90 24.02
N GLU A 130 2.97 -31.23 25.15
CA GLU A 130 2.79 -31.89 26.45
C GLU A 130 1.59 -32.85 26.43
N ILE A 131 0.47 -32.43 25.85
CA ILE A 131 -0.70 -33.29 25.66
C ILE A 131 -0.34 -34.49 24.79
N GLN A 132 0.34 -34.28 23.66
CA GLN A 132 0.74 -35.36 22.76
C GLN A 132 1.71 -36.35 23.40
N ASN A 133 2.65 -35.85 24.21
CA ASN A 133 3.70 -36.66 24.85
C ASN A 133 3.27 -37.27 26.19
N SER A 134 2.10 -36.92 26.71
CA SER A 134 1.57 -37.43 27.99
C SER A 134 1.39 -38.96 28.00
N GLY A 135 1.19 -39.58 26.83
CA GLY A 135 0.83 -41.00 26.73
C GLY A 135 -0.63 -41.31 27.10
N GLU A 136 -1.42 -40.30 27.47
CA GLU A 136 -2.83 -40.44 27.87
C GLU A 136 -3.79 -40.47 26.66
N VAL A 137 -3.29 -40.18 25.46
CA VAL A 137 -4.06 -40.14 24.22
C VAL A 137 -3.89 -41.45 23.44
N ASP A 138 -4.79 -42.40 23.65
CA ASP A 138 -4.75 -43.73 23.00
C ASP A 138 -5.18 -43.72 21.52
N SER A 139 -5.73 -42.62 21.02
CA SER A 139 -6.18 -42.51 19.63
C SER A 139 -5.02 -42.11 18.70
N VAL A 140 -4.54 -43.07 17.89
CA VAL A 140 -3.55 -42.84 16.82
C VAL A 140 -3.99 -41.71 15.89
N THR A 141 -5.28 -41.64 15.56
CA THR A 141 -5.85 -40.58 14.75
C THR A 141 -5.73 -39.21 15.42
N MET A 142 -6.01 -39.12 16.73
CA MET A 142 -5.85 -37.89 17.50
C MET A 142 -4.39 -37.46 17.58
N MET A 143 -3.47 -38.39 17.86
CA MET A 143 -2.03 -38.10 17.90
C MET A 143 -1.52 -37.58 16.56
N SER A 144 -1.96 -38.17 15.45
CA SER A 144 -1.60 -37.70 14.10
C SER A 144 -2.19 -36.33 13.81
N ALA A 145 -3.42 -36.05 14.25
CA ALA A 145 -4.08 -34.77 14.04
C ALA A 145 -3.41 -33.66 14.88
N LEU A 146 -3.12 -33.92 16.16
CA LEU A 146 -2.34 -33.04 17.04
C LEU A 146 -0.96 -32.73 16.43
N GLY A 147 -0.24 -33.75 15.96
CA GLY A 147 1.05 -33.57 15.31
C GLY A 147 0.96 -32.67 14.07
N LYS A 148 -0.10 -32.79 13.28
CA LYS A 148 -0.33 -31.92 12.11
C LYS A 148 -0.64 -30.48 12.52
N VAL A 149 -1.40 -30.25 13.59
CA VAL A 149 -1.67 -28.92 14.14
C VAL A 149 -0.39 -28.27 14.64
N ILE A 150 0.39 -28.98 15.45
CA ILE A 150 1.69 -28.52 15.97
C ILE A 150 2.63 -28.15 14.81
N ALA A 151 2.78 -29.03 13.82
CA ALA A 151 3.64 -28.77 12.67
C ALA A 151 3.18 -27.57 11.84
N THR A 152 1.86 -27.38 11.69
CA THR A 152 1.28 -26.23 10.98
C THR A 152 1.57 -24.93 11.72
N LEU A 153 1.35 -24.90 13.04
CA LEU A 153 1.64 -23.73 13.87
C LEU A 153 3.12 -23.34 13.81
N LYS A 154 4.02 -24.32 14.01
CA LYS A 154 5.48 -24.09 13.94
C LYS A 154 5.93 -23.53 12.59
N LYS A 155 5.33 -23.99 11.49
CA LYS A 155 5.66 -23.50 10.14
C LYS A 155 5.11 -22.10 9.86
N SER A 156 3.96 -21.78 10.43
CA SER A 156 3.22 -20.56 10.09
C SER A 156 3.44 -19.39 11.06
N LYS A 157 3.98 -19.63 12.26
CA LYS A 157 4.11 -18.58 13.31
C LYS A 157 4.95 -17.37 12.89
N ASP A 158 5.92 -17.58 12.00
CA ASP A 158 6.82 -16.55 11.45
C ASP A 158 6.54 -16.27 9.96
N GLY A 159 5.34 -16.66 9.49
CA GLY A 159 4.91 -16.44 8.11
C GLY A 159 4.26 -15.08 7.89
N SER A 160 3.78 -14.86 6.66
CA SER A 160 2.98 -13.68 6.29
C SER A 160 1.71 -13.55 7.13
N TYR A 161 1.07 -12.38 7.05
CA TYR A 161 -0.23 -12.13 7.67
C TYR A 161 -1.22 -13.27 7.39
N PHE A 162 -1.32 -13.70 6.13
CA PHE A 162 -2.21 -14.79 5.74
C PHE A 162 -1.86 -16.13 6.40
N SER A 163 -0.56 -16.44 6.53
CA SER A 163 -0.08 -17.70 7.07
C SER A 163 -0.42 -17.83 8.55
N VAL A 164 -0.16 -16.78 9.33
CA VAL A 164 -0.46 -16.72 10.77
C VAL A 164 -1.96 -16.85 11.01
N ASN A 165 -2.77 -16.06 10.28
CA ASN A 165 -4.23 -16.10 10.42
C ASN A 165 -4.84 -17.44 10.03
N SER A 166 -4.38 -18.03 8.93
CA SER A 166 -4.87 -19.34 8.50
C SER A 166 -4.53 -20.43 9.53
N ALA A 167 -3.32 -20.37 10.12
CA ALA A 167 -2.93 -21.29 11.17
C ALA A 167 -3.74 -21.10 12.45
N TRP A 168 -4.03 -19.85 12.82
CA TRP A 168 -4.92 -19.53 13.94
C TRP A 168 -6.34 -20.09 13.72
N SER A 169 -6.94 -19.81 12.56
CA SER A 169 -8.27 -20.33 12.20
C SER A 169 -8.32 -21.86 12.25
N PHE A 170 -7.28 -22.51 11.73
CA PHE A 170 -7.16 -23.96 11.71
C PHE A 170 -7.06 -24.52 13.13
N LEU A 171 -6.24 -23.92 13.98
CA LEU A 171 -6.12 -24.29 15.39
C LEU A 171 -7.46 -24.15 16.12
N VAL A 172 -8.09 -22.98 16.07
CA VAL A 172 -9.39 -22.74 16.76
C VAL A 172 -10.43 -23.76 16.29
N SER A 173 -10.50 -24.02 14.98
CA SER A 173 -11.41 -25.02 14.42
C SER A 173 -11.11 -26.43 14.92
N PHE A 174 -9.83 -26.81 15.02
CA PHE A 174 -9.42 -28.09 15.57
C PHE A 174 -9.80 -28.23 17.05
N LEU A 175 -9.55 -27.18 17.85
CA LEU A 175 -9.88 -27.17 19.27
C LEU A 175 -11.39 -27.35 19.49
N GLN A 176 -12.20 -26.53 18.81
CA GLN A 176 -13.66 -26.50 18.95
C GLN A 176 -14.33 -27.79 18.47
N ASN A 177 -13.92 -28.30 17.31
CA ASN A 177 -14.65 -29.39 16.65
C ASN A 177 -14.14 -30.78 17.04
N TYR A 178 -12.94 -30.88 17.61
CA TYR A 178 -12.30 -32.18 17.80
C TYR A 178 -11.70 -32.32 19.19
N MET A 179 -10.83 -31.40 19.58
CA MET A 179 -10.03 -31.59 20.78
C MET A 179 -10.85 -31.46 22.09
N TRP A 180 -11.75 -30.48 22.19
CA TRP A 180 -12.60 -30.33 23.38
C TRP A 180 -13.57 -31.50 23.58
N ALA A 181 -14.07 -32.09 22.49
CA ALA A 181 -15.00 -33.22 22.57
C ALA A 181 -14.31 -34.51 23.06
N GLU A 182 -13.04 -34.69 22.72
CA GLU A 182 -12.31 -35.93 22.97
C GLU A 182 -11.45 -35.88 24.24
N LEU A 183 -10.73 -34.78 24.47
CA LEU A 183 -9.73 -34.72 25.55
C LEU A 183 -10.31 -34.27 26.90
N ILE A 184 -11.47 -33.60 26.93
CA ILE A 184 -12.17 -33.29 28.21
C ILE A 184 -12.55 -34.56 28.97
N LYS A 185 -12.68 -35.69 28.28
CA LYS A 185 -13.01 -36.99 28.86
C LYS A 185 -11.86 -37.59 29.69
N LEU A 186 -10.64 -37.05 29.58
CA LEU A 186 -9.44 -37.53 30.27
C LEU A 186 -9.12 -36.63 31.47
N PRO A 187 -9.42 -37.06 32.71
CA PRO A 187 -9.23 -36.22 33.91
C PRO A 187 -7.78 -35.78 34.11
N VAL A 188 -6.82 -36.62 33.71
CA VAL A 188 -5.37 -36.39 33.87
C VAL A 188 -4.89 -35.17 33.07
N LEU A 189 -5.58 -34.80 31.98
CA LEU A 189 -5.22 -33.66 31.14
C LEU A 189 -5.86 -32.34 31.59
N GLY A 190 -6.68 -32.33 32.65
CA GLY A 190 -7.49 -31.17 33.05
C GLY A 190 -6.69 -29.87 33.19
N THR A 191 -5.51 -29.92 33.82
CA THR A 191 -4.66 -28.73 34.00
C THR A 191 -4.07 -28.22 32.68
N ALA A 192 -3.60 -29.10 31.80
CA ALA A 192 -3.08 -28.72 30.49
C ALA A 192 -4.17 -28.12 29.60
N MET A 193 -5.39 -28.66 29.67
CA MET A 193 -6.54 -28.18 28.93
C MET A 193 -7.00 -26.80 29.37
N GLU A 194 -6.98 -26.53 30.69
CA GLU A 194 -7.28 -25.21 31.24
C GLU A 194 -6.19 -24.18 30.85
N ALA A 195 -4.91 -24.56 30.96
CA ALA A 195 -3.80 -23.72 30.52
C ALA A 195 -3.89 -23.38 29.02
N LEU A 196 -4.23 -24.37 28.19
CA LEU A 196 -4.43 -24.17 26.75
C LEU A 196 -5.59 -23.21 26.49
N LYS A 197 -6.73 -23.40 27.16
CA LYS A 197 -7.89 -22.51 27.02
C LYS A 197 -7.56 -21.06 27.37
N GLN A 198 -6.85 -20.83 28.48
CA GLN A 198 -6.43 -19.49 28.89
C GLN A 198 -5.45 -18.87 27.88
N THR A 199 -4.51 -19.66 27.38
CA THR A 199 -3.53 -19.19 26.36
C THR A 199 -4.23 -18.84 25.05
N ILE A 200 -5.24 -19.62 24.64
CA ILE A 200 -6.06 -19.33 23.45
C ILE A 200 -6.84 -18.03 23.62
N GLU A 201 -7.42 -17.77 24.79
CA GLU A 201 -8.13 -16.52 25.07
C GLU A 201 -7.21 -15.31 25.04
N GLN A 202 -6.00 -15.42 25.62
CA GLN A 202 -4.97 -14.38 25.53
C GLN A 202 -4.53 -14.15 24.08
N THR A 203 -4.35 -15.23 23.32
CA THR A 203 -3.95 -15.15 21.90
C THR A 203 -5.04 -14.48 21.05
N ASN A 204 -6.32 -14.77 21.30
CA ASN A 204 -7.43 -14.08 20.64
C ASN A 204 -7.38 -12.57 20.86
N GLN A 205 -7.15 -12.13 22.11
CA GLN A 205 -7.05 -10.72 22.46
C GLN A 205 -5.87 -10.04 21.75
N GLU A 206 -4.70 -10.70 21.74
CA GLU A 206 -3.51 -10.15 21.10
C GLU A 206 -3.63 -10.14 19.57
N MET A 207 -4.23 -11.17 18.97
CA MET A 207 -4.55 -11.21 17.53
C MET A 207 -5.45 -10.04 17.17
N PHE A 208 -6.54 -9.83 17.93
CA PHE A 208 -7.46 -8.71 17.71
C PHE A 208 -6.76 -7.34 17.80
N LYS A 209 -5.86 -7.17 18.78
CA LYS A 209 -5.06 -5.95 18.93
C LYS A 209 -4.16 -5.72 17.72
N VAL A 210 -3.39 -6.72 17.30
CA VAL A 210 -2.51 -6.61 16.12
C VAL A 210 -3.31 -6.30 14.85
N HIS A 211 -4.46 -6.94 14.65
CA HIS A 211 -5.36 -6.62 13.55
C HIS A 211 -5.84 -5.18 13.56
N THR A 212 -6.23 -4.68 14.73
CA THR A 212 -6.72 -3.31 14.89
C THR A 212 -5.62 -2.30 14.55
N GLU A 213 -4.39 -2.54 15.01
CA GLU A 213 -3.25 -1.67 14.70
C GLU A 213 -2.90 -1.67 13.20
N VAL A 214 -2.87 -2.85 12.56
CA VAL A 214 -2.65 -2.96 11.10
C VAL A 214 -3.74 -2.23 10.32
N GLN A 215 -5.00 -2.37 10.74
CA GLN A 215 -6.14 -1.71 10.11
C GLN A 215 -6.05 -0.18 10.25
N ASN A 216 -5.71 0.31 11.44
CA ASN A 216 -5.55 1.74 11.70
C ASN A 216 -4.39 2.33 10.87
N GLU A 217 -3.28 1.63 10.78
CA GLU A 217 -2.12 2.06 9.99
C GLU A 217 -2.45 2.16 8.50
N MET A 218 -3.14 1.15 7.97
CA MET A 218 -3.62 1.15 6.59
C MET A 218 -4.59 2.32 6.36
N GLN A 219 -5.57 2.50 7.24
CA GLN A 219 -6.54 3.59 7.11
C GLN A 219 -5.82 4.93 7.08
N ARG A 220 -4.92 5.21 8.03
CA ARG A 220 -4.12 6.43 8.06
C ARG A 220 -3.35 6.65 6.77
N THR A 221 -2.60 5.63 6.33
CA THR A 221 -1.74 5.75 5.15
C THR A 221 -2.56 5.99 3.88
N VAL A 222 -3.68 5.29 3.73
CA VAL A 222 -4.54 5.43 2.55
C VAL A 222 -5.32 6.74 2.56
N GLU A 223 -5.80 7.20 3.72
CA GLU A 223 -6.48 8.50 3.84
C GLU A 223 -5.54 9.67 3.54
N GLU A 224 -4.26 9.57 3.92
CA GLU A 224 -3.24 10.58 3.65
C GLU A 224 -2.83 10.59 2.17
N GLN A 225 -2.73 9.41 1.54
CA GLN A 225 -2.16 9.26 0.20
C GLN A 225 -3.20 9.25 -0.93
N VAL A 226 -4.43 8.83 -0.66
CA VAL A 226 -5.47 8.64 -1.68
C VAL A 226 -6.69 9.52 -1.38
N LYS A 227 -6.70 10.70 -2.01
CA LYS A 227 -7.83 11.63 -1.95
C LYS A 227 -9.12 10.93 -2.41
N GLY A 228 -10.11 10.87 -1.52
CA GLY A 228 -11.43 10.28 -1.81
C GLY A 228 -11.72 8.98 -1.06
N LEU A 229 -10.71 8.38 -0.41
CA LEU A 229 -10.91 7.22 0.48
C LEU A 229 -11.10 7.60 1.96
N ASN A 230 -11.22 8.89 2.28
CA ASN A 230 -11.44 9.46 3.63
C ASN A 230 -12.74 9.00 4.33
N ARG A 231 -13.53 8.11 3.72
CA ARG A 231 -14.75 7.51 4.27
C ARG A 231 -14.83 6.00 4.03
N SER A 232 -13.73 5.39 3.58
CA SER A 232 -13.70 3.97 3.26
C SER A 232 -13.54 3.16 4.54
N ASN A 233 -14.55 2.33 4.85
CA ASN A 233 -14.42 1.32 5.88
C ASN A 233 -13.74 0.08 5.27
N PHE A 234 -12.44 -0.06 5.47
CA PHE A 234 -11.70 -1.22 5.01
C PHE A 234 -12.04 -2.42 5.90
N LYS A 235 -12.98 -3.25 5.45
CA LYS A 235 -13.32 -4.52 6.11
C LYS A 235 -12.16 -5.50 5.90
N PHE A 236 -11.37 -5.74 6.95
CA PHE A 236 -10.33 -6.76 6.94
C PHE A 236 -10.93 -8.15 7.18
N ILE A 237 -10.29 -9.19 6.62
CA ILE A 237 -10.47 -10.55 7.12
C ILE A 237 -9.77 -10.59 8.48
N GLY A 238 -10.53 -10.56 9.56
CA GLY A 238 -10.04 -10.52 10.93
C GLY A 238 -10.97 -11.26 11.88
N TYR A 239 -10.59 -11.31 13.15
CA TYR A 239 -11.35 -12.00 14.19
C TYR A 239 -12.03 -11.01 15.12
N ASP A 240 -13.20 -11.37 15.66
CA ASP A 240 -13.75 -10.66 16.80
C ASP A 240 -12.97 -11.02 18.08
N LYS A 241 -13.25 -10.31 19.18
CA LYS A 241 -12.65 -10.59 20.50
C LYS A 241 -12.89 -12.01 21.03
N ASN A 242 -13.80 -12.77 20.40
CA ASN A 242 -14.14 -14.15 20.77
C ASN A 242 -13.47 -15.17 19.82
N GLY A 243 -12.68 -14.73 18.84
CA GLY A 243 -12.02 -15.60 17.87
C GLY A 243 -12.91 -16.04 16.70
N HIS A 244 -14.10 -15.44 16.52
CA HIS A 244 -14.92 -15.68 15.34
C HIS A 244 -14.40 -14.86 14.16
N ASN A 245 -14.37 -15.45 12.96
CA ASN A 245 -14.14 -14.68 11.74
C ASN A 245 -15.20 -13.56 11.64
N LEU A 246 -14.74 -12.33 11.46
CA LEU A 246 -15.58 -11.23 11.02
C LEU A 246 -15.95 -11.52 9.56
N GLU A 247 -17.02 -12.28 9.33
CA GLU A 247 -17.50 -12.54 7.97
C GLU A 247 -17.73 -11.24 7.20
N ILE A 248 -17.35 -11.25 5.93
CA ILE A 248 -17.72 -10.24 4.94
C ILE A 248 -19.24 -10.32 4.78
N SER A 249 -19.97 -9.43 5.45
CA SER A 249 -21.41 -9.29 5.19
C SER A 249 -21.62 -9.09 3.69
N SER A 250 -22.53 -9.88 3.13
CA SER A 250 -22.92 -10.01 1.73
C SER A 250 -23.20 -8.70 0.96
N GLU A 251 -22.17 -7.91 0.64
CA GLU A 251 -22.27 -6.72 -0.23
C GLU A 251 -21.54 -6.87 -1.57
N VAL A 252 -20.84 -7.98 -1.82
CA VAL A 252 -20.15 -8.24 -3.11
C VAL A 252 -21.11 -8.65 -4.24
N LYS A 253 -22.43 -8.66 -4.01
CA LYS A 253 -23.41 -8.89 -5.10
C LYS A 253 -23.63 -7.69 -6.03
N ALA A 254 -23.06 -6.51 -5.74
CA ALA A 254 -23.36 -5.29 -6.51
C ALA A 254 -22.36 -4.96 -7.65
N LEU A 255 -21.25 -5.70 -7.81
CA LEU A 255 -20.22 -5.38 -8.82
C LEU A 255 -20.19 -6.34 -10.03
N SER A 256 -21.18 -7.21 -10.16
CA SER A 256 -21.30 -8.12 -11.32
C SER A 256 -22.63 -7.94 -12.04
N THR A 257 -22.97 -6.70 -12.41
CA THR A 257 -23.89 -6.42 -13.53
C THR A 257 -23.65 -5.02 -14.08
N THR A 258 -22.67 -4.90 -14.99
CA THR A 258 -22.78 -3.96 -16.11
C THR A 258 -21.89 -4.49 -17.24
N VAL A 259 -22.51 -5.22 -18.17
CA VAL A 259 -22.06 -5.38 -19.56
C VAL A 259 -22.87 -4.40 -20.38
#